data_AF-A0A1R3UNM8-F1
#
_entry.id   AF-A0A1R3UNM8-F1
#
_cell.length_a   1.000
_cell.length_b   1.000
_cell.length_c   1.000
_cell.angle_alpha   90.00
_cell.angle_beta   90.00
_cell.angle_gamma   90.00
#
_symmetry.space_group_name_H-M   'P 1'
#
loop_
_entity.id
_entity.type
_entity.pdbx_description
1 polymer ?
#
loop_
_entity_poly.entity_id
_entity_poly.type
_entity_poly.pdbx_seq_one_letter_code
_entity_poly.pdbx_strand_id
1 'polypeptide(L)'
;MEIGVVTIFAAAIITLIYQSELSSTFNNGVRQMVCLVGGPECGDETWVDHDRPEEPEEYEWGGGDNNHADNQNIAMQSATAYGWTDQEWTCLDNMWGQMSGWDPSIVDPQYGTHGIVGFNPAVHGAMPDGFQNSASVQIDWGLSYIESTHGTPCQAWSYWQSTKSY
;
A
#
# COMPACT_ATOMS: atom_id res chain seq x y z
N MET A 1 47.65 50.53 -2.74
CA MET A 1 48.58 49.38 -2.79
C MET A 1 48.03 48.15 -2.07
N GLU A 2 46.86 48.22 -1.40
CA GLU A 2 46.37 47.13 -0.53
C GLU A 2 45.52 46.06 -1.24
N ILE A 3 44.86 46.38 -2.37
CA ILE A 3 43.95 45.44 -3.04
C ILE A 3 44.70 44.27 -3.70
N GLY A 4 45.91 44.52 -4.22
CA GLY A 4 46.73 43.49 -4.87
C GLY A 4 47.27 42.46 -3.87
N VAL A 5 47.60 42.90 -2.65
CA VAL A 5 48.13 42.03 -1.59
C VAL A 5 47.03 41.07 -1.10
N VAL A 6 45.82 41.56 -0.85
CA VAL A 6 44.70 40.74 -0.40
C VAL A 6 44.31 39.68 -1.43
N THR A 7 44.28 40.03 -2.72
CA THR A 7 43.96 39.04 -3.78
C THR A 7 45.03 37.97 -3.93
N ILE A 8 46.32 38.32 -3.76
CA ILE A 8 47.42 37.36 -3.84
C ILE A 8 47.41 36.43 -2.62
N PHE A 9 47.18 36.96 -1.42
CA PHE A 9 47.05 36.14 -0.22
C PHE A 9 45.85 35.19 -0.27
N ALA A 10 44.69 35.66 -0.75
CA ALA A 10 43.52 34.82 -0.93
C ALA A 10 43.78 33.69 -1.95
N ALA A 11 44.40 34.00 -3.10
CA ALA A 11 44.75 33.00 -4.10
C ALA A 11 45.78 31.98 -3.57
N ALA A 12 46.76 32.41 -2.77
CA ALA A 12 47.74 31.51 -2.16
C ALA A 12 47.08 30.56 -1.13
N ILE A 13 46.17 31.07 -0.30
CA ILE A 13 45.41 30.25 0.66
C ILE A 13 44.53 29.24 -0.06
N ILE A 14 43.79 29.65 -1.10
CA ILE A 14 42.95 28.74 -1.89
C ILE A 14 43.81 27.67 -2.56
N THR A 15 44.97 28.03 -3.12
CA THR A 15 45.89 27.06 -3.74
C THR A 15 46.45 26.07 -2.71
N LEU A 16 46.78 26.53 -1.50
CA LEU A 16 47.25 25.68 -0.40
C LEU A 16 46.15 24.73 0.11
N ILE A 17 44.91 25.19 0.20
CA ILE A 17 43.76 24.35 0.54
C ILE A 17 43.53 23.31 -0.58
N TYR A 18 43.69 23.70 -1.84
CA TYR A 18 43.53 22.78 -2.98
C TYR A 18 44.62 21.70 -3.05
N GLN A 19 45.85 22.02 -2.64
CA GLN A 19 46.95 21.05 -2.53
C GLN A 19 46.91 20.23 -1.24
N SER A 20 46.05 20.60 -0.28
CA SER A 20 45.89 19.82 0.94
C SER A 20 45.00 18.60 0.69
N GLU A 21 45.40 17.46 1.25
CA GLU A 21 44.62 16.21 1.19
C GLU A 21 43.28 16.29 1.95
N LEU A 22 42.92 17.45 2.51
CA LEU A 22 41.63 17.69 3.15
C LEU A 22 40.47 17.47 2.18
N SER A 23 40.60 17.89 0.92
CA SER A 23 39.52 17.71 -0.07
C SER A 23 39.32 16.24 -0.43
N SER A 24 40.41 15.49 -0.70
CA SER A 24 40.32 14.06 -0.98
C SER A 24 39.85 13.27 0.24
N THR A 25 40.32 13.61 1.43
CA THR A 25 39.89 12.97 2.69
C THR A 25 38.41 13.22 2.98
N PHE A 26 37.95 14.46 2.81
CA PHE A 26 36.54 14.80 2.96
C PHE A 26 35.67 14.10 1.92
N ASN A 27 36.07 14.13 0.64
CA ASN A 27 35.35 13.46 -0.44
C ASN A 27 35.26 11.94 -0.20
N ASN A 28 36.35 11.32 0.27
CA ASN A 28 36.37 9.90 0.61
C ASN A 28 35.48 9.60 1.84
N GLY A 29 35.51 10.45 2.87
CA GLY A 29 34.66 10.31 4.05
C GLY A 29 33.16 10.45 3.75
N VAL A 30 32.77 11.40 2.88
CA VAL A 30 31.39 11.56 2.42
C VAL A 30 30.94 10.33 1.64
N ARG A 31 31.78 9.81 0.73
CA ARG A 31 31.47 8.57 -0.02
C ARG A 31 31.28 7.37 0.91
N GLN A 32 32.11 7.24 1.95
CA GLN A 32 32.01 6.16 2.91
C GLN A 32 30.73 6.24 3.75
N MET A 33 30.31 7.43 4.18
CA MET A 33 29.04 7.60 4.89
C MET A 33 27.82 7.34 4.00
N VAL A 34 27.88 7.71 2.72
CA VAL A 34 26.83 7.36 1.75
C VAL A 34 26.74 5.84 1.55
N CYS A 35 27.87 5.14 1.46
CA CYS A 35 27.87 3.67 1.37
C CYS A 35 27.28 2.99 2.62
N LEU A 36 27.51 3.53 3.82
CA LEU A 36 26.97 2.97 5.07
C LEU A 36 25.44 3.04 5.16
N VAL A 37 24.81 4.03 4.53
CA VAL A 37 23.34 4.17 4.49
C VAL A 37 22.73 3.38 3.32
N GLY A 38 23.45 3.23 2.20
CA GLY A 38 22.97 2.56 1.00
C GLY A 38 22.89 1.03 1.10
N GLY A 39 23.91 0.36 1.65
CA GLY A 39 24.01 -1.10 1.64
C GLY A 39 24.99 -1.65 0.59
N PRO A 40 25.17 -2.98 0.53
CA PRO A 40 26.07 -3.63 1.47
C PRO A 40 27.58 -3.44 1.20
N GLU A 41 28.05 -3.15 -0.01
CA GLU A 41 29.49 -2.87 -0.27
C GLU A 41 29.74 -1.88 -1.43
N CYS A 42 29.07 -0.72 -1.41
CA CYS A 42 29.25 0.37 -2.40
C CYS A 42 28.94 -0.03 -3.86
N GLY A 43 28.03 -0.97 -4.07
CA GLY A 43 27.40 -1.26 -5.37
C GLY A 43 26.10 -0.46 -5.58
N ASP A 44 25.39 -0.74 -6.67
CA ASP A 44 24.09 -0.12 -6.96
C ASP A 44 22.92 -0.75 -6.19
N GLU A 45 23.19 -1.78 -5.38
CA GLU A 45 22.19 -2.54 -4.63
C GLU A 45 21.99 -1.95 -3.23
N THR A 46 20.74 -1.65 -2.89
CA THR A 46 20.40 -1.18 -1.54
C THR A 46 20.18 -2.34 -0.58
N TRP A 47 20.16 -2.07 0.74
CA TRP A 47 19.71 -3.06 1.74
C TRP A 47 18.32 -3.63 1.41
N VAL A 48 17.44 -2.81 0.86
CA VAL A 48 16.10 -3.23 0.45
C VAL A 48 16.18 -4.22 -0.71
N ASP A 49 17.14 -4.06 -1.63
CA ASP A 49 17.27 -4.94 -2.79
C ASP A 49 18.04 -6.23 -2.45
N HIS A 50 19.09 -6.14 -1.61
CA HIS A 50 19.84 -7.31 -1.15
C HIS A 50 18.97 -8.27 -0.33
N ASP A 51 18.12 -7.71 0.54
CA ASP A 51 17.25 -8.50 1.40
C ASP A 51 15.84 -8.67 0.81
N ARG A 52 15.60 -8.23 -0.43
CA ARG A 52 14.30 -8.43 -1.11
C ARG A 52 14.15 -9.93 -1.42
N PRO A 53 13.17 -10.62 -0.83
CA PRO A 53 12.84 -11.98 -1.26
C PRO A 53 12.42 -11.96 -2.74
N GLU A 54 12.78 -13.01 -3.48
CA GLU A 54 12.38 -13.13 -4.89
C GLU A 54 10.85 -13.00 -5.03
N GLU A 55 10.42 -12.14 -5.95
CA GLU A 55 9.00 -11.92 -6.22
C GLU A 55 8.39 -13.24 -6.73
N PRO A 56 7.32 -13.76 -6.11
CA PRO A 56 6.78 -15.05 -6.48
C PRO A 56 6.19 -14.99 -7.90
N GLU A 57 6.40 -16.06 -8.69
CA GLU A 57 5.85 -16.18 -10.06
C GLU A 57 4.32 -16.09 -10.09
N GLU A 58 3.67 -16.44 -8.98
CA GLU A 58 2.25 -16.29 -8.74
C GLU A 58 2.05 -15.96 -7.25
N TYR A 59 1.36 -14.87 -6.95
CA TYR A 59 0.93 -14.57 -5.59
C TYR A 59 -0.19 -15.54 -5.19
N GLU A 60 0.18 -16.71 -4.67
CA GLU A 60 -0.73 -17.56 -3.92
C GLU A 60 -1.12 -16.83 -2.62
N TRP A 61 -2.18 -16.06 -2.70
CA TRP A 61 -2.85 -15.50 -1.54
C TRP A 61 -3.51 -16.64 -0.78
N GLY A 62 -2.81 -17.13 0.24
CA GLY A 62 -3.20 -18.25 1.08
C GLY A 62 -4.67 -18.20 1.45
N GLY A 63 -5.38 -19.27 1.09
CA GLY A 63 -6.76 -19.46 1.48
C GLY A 63 -6.89 -19.58 3.00
N GLY A 64 -7.85 -18.84 3.55
CA GLY A 64 -8.56 -19.26 4.76
C GLY A 64 -7.96 -18.88 6.11
N ASP A 65 -7.12 -17.86 6.21
CA ASP A 65 -6.76 -17.29 7.50
C ASP A 65 -7.56 -16.00 7.78
N ASN A 66 -8.06 -15.87 9.01
CA ASN A 66 -8.86 -14.75 9.52
C ASN A 66 -8.04 -13.45 9.65
N ASN A 67 -7.25 -13.10 8.65
CA ASN A 67 -6.42 -11.91 8.67
C ASN A 67 -7.16 -10.74 8.01
N HIS A 68 -7.80 -9.92 8.86
CA HIS A 68 -8.57 -8.76 8.42
C HIS A 68 -7.74 -7.75 7.61
N ALA A 69 -6.50 -7.50 8.05
CA ALA A 69 -5.60 -6.57 7.37
C ALA A 69 -5.26 -7.04 5.96
N ASP A 70 -5.19 -8.35 5.81
CA ASP A 70 -4.91 -9.00 4.57
C ASP A 70 -6.10 -8.85 3.58
N ASN A 71 -7.32 -9.15 4.02
CA ASN A 71 -8.52 -8.93 3.21
C ASN A 71 -8.72 -7.45 2.84
N GLN A 72 -8.41 -6.53 3.76
CA GLN A 72 -8.37 -5.09 3.49
C GLN A 72 -7.37 -4.74 2.38
N ASN A 73 -6.17 -5.31 2.41
CA ASN A 73 -5.15 -5.05 1.38
C ASN A 73 -5.60 -5.55 -0.01
N ILE A 74 -6.20 -6.74 -0.11
CA ILE A 74 -6.76 -7.24 -1.37
C ILE A 74 -7.82 -6.27 -1.89
N ALA A 75 -8.76 -5.87 -1.03
CA ALA A 75 -9.85 -4.99 -1.42
C ALA A 75 -9.37 -3.60 -1.81
N MET A 76 -8.38 -3.05 -1.10
CA MET A 76 -7.78 -1.75 -1.42
C MET A 76 -7.11 -1.79 -2.80
N GLN A 77 -6.32 -2.83 -3.06
CA GLN A 77 -5.67 -3.01 -4.36
C GLN A 77 -6.70 -3.18 -5.48
N SER A 78 -7.72 -3.99 -5.26
CA SER A 78 -8.78 -4.26 -6.25
C SER A 78 -9.66 -3.03 -6.51
N ALA A 79 -9.94 -2.23 -5.48
CA ALA A 79 -10.70 -0.98 -5.59
C ALA A 79 -10.01 0.07 -6.47
N THR A 80 -8.67 0.04 -6.59
CA THR A 80 -7.94 0.95 -7.48
C THR A 80 -8.32 0.80 -8.95
N ALA A 81 -8.74 -0.41 -9.38
CA ALA A 81 -9.20 -0.65 -10.75
C ALA A 81 -10.48 0.13 -11.09
N TYR A 82 -11.28 0.48 -10.09
CA TYR A 82 -12.48 1.31 -10.20
C TYR A 82 -12.22 2.80 -9.98
N GLY A 83 -10.96 3.19 -9.70
CA GLY A 83 -10.60 4.55 -9.29
C GLY A 83 -11.05 4.93 -7.88
N TRP A 84 -11.41 3.94 -7.05
CA TRP A 84 -11.89 4.18 -5.69
C TRP A 84 -10.73 4.24 -4.70
N THR A 85 -10.08 5.40 -4.64
CA THR A 85 -9.04 5.72 -3.65
C THR A 85 -9.59 6.65 -2.56
N ASP A 86 -8.76 6.94 -1.55
CA ASP A 86 -8.99 7.97 -0.55
C ASP A 86 -10.36 7.88 0.16
N GLN A 87 -11.26 8.80 -0.19
CA GLN A 87 -12.59 8.90 0.41
C GLN A 87 -13.48 7.71 0.08
N GLU A 88 -13.42 7.21 -1.16
CA GLU A 88 -14.21 6.05 -1.59
C GLU A 88 -13.71 4.79 -0.88
N TRP A 89 -12.39 4.62 -0.75
CA TRP A 89 -11.82 3.56 0.07
C TRP A 89 -12.27 3.65 1.53
N THR A 90 -12.24 4.85 2.12
CA THR A 90 -12.68 5.06 3.51
C THR A 90 -14.15 4.68 3.71
N CYS A 91 -15.02 4.97 2.75
CA CYS A 91 -16.42 4.55 2.78
C CYS A 91 -16.56 3.02 2.70
N LEU A 92 -15.82 2.38 1.79
CA LEU A 92 -15.82 0.93 1.63
C LEU A 92 -15.36 0.22 2.90
N ASP A 93 -14.24 0.67 3.48
CA ASP A 93 -13.65 0.07 4.67
C ASP A 93 -14.54 0.18 5.90
N ASN A 94 -15.16 1.35 6.11
CA ASN A 94 -16.15 1.51 7.18
C ASN A 94 -17.35 0.59 6.98
N MET A 95 -17.78 0.39 5.73
CA MET A 95 -18.94 -0.43 5.42
C MET A 95 -18.68 -1.91 5.68
N TRP A 96 -17.70 -2.49 5.00
CA TRP A 96 -17.40 -3.91 5.16
C TRP A 96 -16.85 -4.22 6.56
N GLY A 97 -16.11 -3.28 7.15
CA GLY A 97 -15.68 -3.37 8.55
C GLY A 97 -16.85 -3.45 9.54
N GLN A 98 -17.96 -2.72 9.34
CA GLN A 98 -19.14 -2.86 10.20
C GLN A 98 -20.00 -4.08 9.88
N MET A 99 -19.96 -4.60 8.66
CA MET A 99 -20.77 -5.75 8.26
C MET A 99 -20.19 -7.08 8.74
N SER A 100 -18.87 -7.23 8.62
CA SER A 100 -18.19 -8.50 8.83
C SER A 100 -16.91 -8.37 9.66
N GLY A 101 -16.43 -7.15 9.90
CA GLY A 101 -15.08 -6.95 10.42
C GLY A 101 -13.99 -7.46 9.49
N TRP A 102 -14.29 -7.62 8.18
CA TRP A 102 -13.42 -8.25 7.19
C TRP A 102 -13.23 -9.77 7.35
N ASP A 103 -14.14 -10.45 8.06
CA ASP A 103 -14.16 -11.91 8.20
C ASP A 103 -14.88 -12.57 7.00
N PRO A 104 -14.19 -13.36 6.16
CA PRO A 104 -14.80 -14.04 5.00
C PRO A 104 -15.62 -15.27 5.39
N SER A 105 -15.48 -15.75 6.63
CA SER A 105 -16.19 -16.92 7.14
C SER A 105 -17.48 -16.56 7.88
N ILE A 106 -17.71 -15.27 8.15
CA ILE A 106 -18.86 -14.84 8.94
C ILE A 106 -20.18 -15.20 8.27
N VAL A 107 -21.11 -15.70 9.08
CA VAL A 107 -22.49 -15.91 8.68
C VAL A 107 -23.36 -15.27 9.75
N ASP A 108 -24.14 -14.25 9.38
CA ASP A 108 -25.11 -13.64 10.27
C ASP A 108 -26.46 -14.38 10.12
N PRO A 109 -26.91 -15.17 11.11
CA PRO A 109 -28.16 -15.92 11.02
C PRO A 109 -29.40 -15.03 11.13
N GLN A 110 -29.28 -13.82 11.70
CA GLN A 110 -30.40 -12.88 11.82
C GLN A 110 -30.76 -12.28 10.47
N TYR A 111 -29.75 -11.97 9.65
CA TYR A 111 -29.94 -11.34 8.33
C TYR A 111 -29.72 -12.31 7.16
N GLY A 112 -29.16 -13.50 7.39
CA GLY A 112 -28.83 -14.47 6.35
C GLY A 112 -27.69 -13.99 5.44
N THR A 113 -26.79 -13.16 5.96
CA THR A 113 -25.68 -12.57 5.20
C THR A 113 -24.40 -13.36 5.38
N HIS A 114 -23.59 -13.44 4.33
CA HIS A 114 -22.38 -14.25 4.27
C HIS A 114 -21.14 -13.43 3.89
N GLY A 115 -20.04 -13.69 4.59
CA GLY A 115 -18.70 -13.21 4.26
C GLY A 115 -18.50 -11.71 4.39
N ILE A 116 -17.37 -11.23 3.86
CA ILE A 116 -16.86 -9.86 3.98
C ILE A 116 -17.92 -8.84 3.58
N VAL A 117 -18.58 -9.12 2.45
CA VAL A 117 -19.47 -8.20 1.74
C VAL A 117 -20.93 -8.31 2.20
N GLY A 118 -21.22 -9.22 3.14
CA GLY A 118 -22.56 -9.49 3.65
C GLY A 118 -23.53 -9.95 2.56
N PHE A 119 -23.11 -10.89 1.71
CA PHE A 119 -23.94 -11.41 0.63
C PHE A 119 -25.20 -12.08 1.17
N ASN A 120 -26.38 -11.65 0.73
CA ASN A 120 -27.65 -12.26 1.11
C ASN A 120 -28.26 -13.00 -0.08
N PRO A 121 -28.32 -14.35 -0.08
CA PRO A 121 -28.90 -15.11 -1.19
C PRO A 121 -30.36 -14.77 -1.52
N ALA A 122 -31.13 -14.27 -0.54
CA ALA A 122 -32.51 -13.86 -0.76
C ALA A 122 -32.64 -12.52 -1.52
N VAL A 123 -31.59 -11.69 -1.49
CA VAL A 123 -31.57 -10.36 -2.12
C VAL A 123 -30.71 -10.36 -3.39
N HIS A 124 -29.53 -10.98 -3.32
CA HIS A 124 -28.52 -10.96 -4.37
C HIS A 124 -28.61 -12.17 -5.31
N GLY A 125 -29.46 -13.16 -5.00
CA GLY A 125 -29.67 -14.34 -5.81
C GLY A 125 -28.71 -15.49 -5.48
N ALA A 126 -28.40 -16.31 -6.48
CA ALA A 126 -27.53 -17.47 -6.29
C ALA A 126 -26.10 -17.04 -5.95
N MET A 127 -25.54 -17.66 -4.90
CA MET A 127 -24.16 -17.41 -4.50
C MET A 127 -23.20 -17.88 -5.60
N PRO A 128 -22.19 -17.07 -5.98
CA PRO A 128 -21.20 -17.47 -6.98
C PRO A 128 -20.39 -18.70 -6.56
N ASP A 129 -19.89 -19.44 -7.55
CA ASP A 129 -18.97 -20.56 -7.30
C ASP A 129 -17.70 -20.06 -6.59
N GLY A 130 -17.27 -20.77 -5.55
CA GLY A 130 -16.08 -20.44 -4.77
C GLY A 130 -16.26 -19.32 -3.74
N PHE A 131 -17.41 -18.63 -3.69
CA PHE A 131 -17.64 -17.48 -2.81
C PHE A 131 -17.38 -17.79 -1.32
N GLN A 132 -17.80 -18.94 -0.81
CA GLN A 132 -17.61 -19.28 0.60
C GLN A 132 -16.16 -19.60 0.98
N ASN A 133 -15.31 -19.90 -0.01
CA ASN A 133 -13.97 -20.43 0.23
C ASN A 133 -12.87 -19.42 -0.09
N SER A 134 -13.20 -18.25 -0.62
CA SER A 134 -12.22 -17.30 -1.14
C SER A 134 -12.63 -15.86 -0.82
N ALA A 135 -11.81 -15.16 -0.03
CA ALA A 135 -11.99 -13.75 0.26
C ALA A 135 -11.89 -12.88 -1.01
N SER A 136 -11.00 -13.22 -1.95
CA SER A 136 -10.90 -12.49 -3.22
C SER A 136 -12.18 -12.60 -4.05
N VAL A 137 -12.79 -13.79 -4.14
CA VAL A 137 -14.08 -13.96 -4.83
C VAL A 137 -15.19 -13.13 -4.17
N GLN A 138 -15.20 -13.04 -2.84
CA GLN A 138 -16.17 -12.20 -2.13
C GLN A 138 -15.95 -10.71 -2.43
N ILE A 139 -14.70 -10.26 -2.36
CA ILE A 139 -14.29 -8.88 -2.61
C ILE A 139 -14.62 -8.48 -4.06
N ASP A 140 -14.22 -9.28 -5.04
CA ASP A 140 -14.48 -9.02 -6.46
C ASP A 140 -15.98 -8.89 -6.75
N TRP A 141 -16.77 -9.81 -6.19
CA TRP A 141 -18.23 -9.75 -6.29
C TRP A 141 -18.77 -8.46 -5.67
N GLY A 142 -18.32 -8.11 -4.47
CA GLY A 142 -18.78 -6.92 -3.76
C GLY A 142 -18.45 -5.63 -4.49
N LEU A 143 -17.22 -5.49 -5.00
CA LEU A 143 -16.80 -4.31 -5.76
C LEU A 143 -17.63 -4.15 -7.03
N SER A 144 -17.80 -5.22 -7.80
CA SER A 144 -18.62 -5.20 -9.02
C SER A 144 -20.08 -4.85 -8.71
N TYR A 145 -20.63 -5.38 -7.62
CA TYR A 145 -22.00 -5.08 -7.20
C TYR A 145 -22.18 -3.62 -6.77
N ILE A 146 -21.23 -3.04 -6.03
CA ILE A 146 -21.24 -1.61 -5.67
C ILE A 146 -21.25 -0.74 -6.93
N GLU A 147 -20.38 -1.04 -7.89
CA GLU A 147 -20.28 -0.27 -9.14
C GLU A 147 -21.61 -0.31 -9.89
N SER A 148 -22.19 -1.50 -10.08
CA SER A 148 -23.41 -1.66 -10.87
C SER A 148 -24.66 -1.08 -10.21
N THR A 149 -24.73 -1.12 -8.88
CA THR A 149 -25.96 -0.83 -8.13
C THR A 149 -25.95 0.58 -7.54
N HIS A 150 -24.80 0.99 -6.99
CA HIS A 150 -24.67 2.25 -6.27
C HIS A 150 -23.79 3.27 -6.98
N GLY A 151 -22.95 2.83 -7.93
CA GLY A 151 -21.98 3.68 -8.62
C GLY A 151 -20.68 3.86 -7.83
N THR A 152 -20.75 4.24 -6.55
CA THR A 152 -19.56 4.40 -5.70
C THR A 152 -19.72 3.84 -4.28
N PRO A 153 -18.62 3.45 -3.61
CA PRO A 153 -18.63 3.02 -2.21
C PRO A 153 -19.27 4.01 -1.25
N CYS A 154 -19.07 5.32 -1.41
CA CYS A 154 -19.69 6.31 -0.55
C CYS A 154 -21.21 6.40 -0.76
N GLN A 155 -21.70 6.19 -1.98
CA GLN A 155 -23.14 6.09 -2.24
C GLN A 155 -23.73 4.82 -1.59
N ALA A 156 -23.04 3.68 -1.76
CA ALA A 156 -23.42 2.43 -1.10
C ALA A 156 -23.41 2.56 0.44
N TRP A 157 -22.39 3.20 1.00
CA TRP A 157 -22.25 3.41 2.44
C TRP A 157 -23.35 4.31 3.00
N SER A 158 -23.73 5.35 2.27
CA SER A 158 -24.85 6.21 2.65
C SER A 158 -26.17 5.44 2.68
N TYR A 159 -26.39 4.56 1.70
CA TYR A 159 -27.55 3.68 1.66
C TYR A 159 -27.53 2.69 2.84
N TRP A 160 -26.41 1.99 3.06
CA TRP A 160 -26.22 1.02 4.14
C TRP A 160 -26.49 1.61 5.52
N GLN A 161 -26.09 2.85 5.78
CA GLN A 161 -26.36 3.49 7.08
C GLN A 161 -27.86 3.59 7.41
N SER A 162 -28.72 3.62 6.38
CA SER A 162 -30.18 3.70 6.54
C SER A 162 -30.87 2.33 6.60
N THR A 163 -30.36 1.33 5.88
CA THR A 163 -31.03 0.03 5.66
C THR A 163 -30.32 -1.15 6.32
N LYS A 164 -29.03 -1.00 6.65
CA LYS A 164 -28.09 -2.07 7.03
C LYS A 164 -27.88 -3.13 5.94
N SER A 165 -28.17 -2.78 4.70
CA SER A 165 -27.82 -3.53 3.48
C SER A 165 -27.41 -2.55 2.39
N TYR A 166 -26.68 -2.99 1.37
CA TYR A 166 -26.44 -2.21 0.16
C TYR A 166 -26.63 -3.14 -1.03
#